data_AF-A0A535A952-F1
#
_entry.id   AF-A0A535A952-F1
#
_cell.length_a   1.000
_cell.length_b   1.000
_cell.length_c   1.000
_cell.angle_alpha   90.00
_cell.angle_beta   90.00
_cell.angle_gamma   90.00
#
_symmetry.space_group_name_H-M   'P 1'
#
loop_
_entity.id
_entity.type
_entity.pdbx_description
1 polymer ?
#
loop_
_entity_poly.entity_id
_entity_poly.type
_entity_poly.pdbx_seq_one_letter_code
_entity_poly.pdbx_strand_id
1 'polypeptide(L)'
;MRHPRLAYLLPAGLLIASQLLSPELTTALPTELPPSAGGGSIRVVARDVETSVEHERVVALPMAATHVAIHWHGAPTATLTIAFGSAAGQFGPEMPVELDEDGQQPSDGDTFGSVMWAAGARLVRVTSDQPIEQLTVEAIQSTGPAANGDGASIEAAMTQSPVITRAQWGADESYRFDAAGHEHWPPSFNPLQKFFIHHTAGRNGDPNPAATVRAIYYYHAITRGWTDIGYNFLIDEAGHIYEGRHARDYAPGEVPTEEDLAGNVVRAGHVKDFNDGSMGIALLGTFETQQPTAAARAALQRLLAWESERHGIDPQGYGLYTNPVTGLQKSLWNISGHRDGQATSCPGAAFYATLPALRDAVAAKIAAVSGPLVDHTAPHVSSLLPMSPTPTGSHTISFGLIFSEPVSGLTRSDFTVSGTSSGWSVVGVTGAGAVYAVDLQGVQPTIGSVVLKLGRNKVTDLAGLPGPGTAAQATATFAVDHTSPSVALFPTINLAASPAWVDVTLTFNEPIRGLSPQDLVLGGSSNTATPWAISAVAGSGAHYAVTITRTSPATGKLTIYLPAGRVQDLAGNPSLKSNTLSIAISGGSSVLTSSHLLLLL
;
A
#
# COMPACT_ATOMS: atom_id res chain seq x y z
N MET A 1 -67.99 4.98 19.78
CA MET A 1 -68.70 4.06 18.86
C MET A 1 -67.81 2.85 18.60
N ARG A 2 -68.27 1.68 19.04
CA ARG A 2 -67.94 0.28 18.68
C ARG A 2 -66.47 -0.17 18.43
N HIS A 3 -66.07 -1.12 19.29
CA HIS A 3 -65.05 -2.19 19.12
C HIS A 3 -65.29 -3.12 17.90
N PRO A 4 -64.35 -4.05 17.55
CA PRO A 4 -64.16 -5.38 18.22
C PRO A 4 -62.70 -5.67 18.65
N ARG A 5 -62.39 -6.35 19.78
CA ARG A 5 -62.37 -7.83 20.12
C ARG A 5 -61.30 -8.62 19.34
N LEU A 6 -60.23 -9.22 19.91
CA LEU A 6 -60.01 -10.20 21.01
C LEU A 6 -60.42 -11.65 20.70
N ALA A 7 -59.45 -12.58 20.59
CA ALA A 7 -59.45 -14.02 21.00
C ALA A 7 -58.19 -14.74 20.41
N TYR A 8 -57.19 -15.15 21.21
CA TYR A 8 -57.02 -16.42 21.97
C TYR A 8 -56.83 -17.68 21.10
N LEU A 9 -55.76 -18.45 21.36
CA LEU A 9 -55.78 -19.93 21.48
C LEU A 9 -54.41 -20.50 21.93
N LEU A 10 -54.44 -21.17 23.09
CA LEU A 10 -53.53 -22.24 23.55
C LEU A 10 -54.46 -23.41 23.92
N PRO A 11 -54.15 -24.66 23.53
CA PRO A 11 -54.02 -25.78 24.49
C PRO A 11 -52.90 -26.77 24.07
N ALA A 12 -52.06 -27.35 24.95
CA ALA A 12 -52.25 -28.37 25.99
C ALA A 12 -52.34 -29.85 25.49
N GLY A 13 -51.46 -30.72 26.01
CA GLY A 13 -51.48 -32.20 25.93
C GLY A 13 -50.05 -32.79 26.05
N LEU A 14 -49.51 -33.20 27.21
CA LEU A 14 -49.83 -34.32 28.13
C LEU A 14 -49.50 -35.71 27.55
N LEU A 15 -48.40 -36.36 27.97
CA LEU A 15 -48.43 -37.55 28.85
C LEU A 15 -47.03 -38.16 29.08
N ILE A 16 -46.85 -38.56 30.33
CA ILE A 16 -45.70 -39.27 30.92
C ILE A 16 -45.92 -40.78 30.75
N ALA A 17 -44.86 -41.53 30.45
CA ALA A 17 -44.77 -42.94 30.79
C ALA A 17 -43.34 -43.28 31.27
N SER A 18 -43.31 -43.90 32.43
CA SER A 18 -42.18 -44.14 33.33
C SER A 18 -41.73 -45.61 33.33
N GLN A 19 -40.55 -45.85 33.93
CA GLN A 19 -39.99 -47.11 34.50
C GLN A 19 -38.99 -47.86 33.58
N LEU A 20 -37.81 -48.37 33.99
CA LEU A 20 -37.30 -48.86 35.29
C LEU A 20 -35.76 -48.65 35.47
N LEU A 21 -35.35 -48.48 36.75
CA LEU A 21 -34.13 -48.90 37.50
C LEU A 21 -32.68 -48.76 36.96
N SER A 22 -31.94 -47.80 37.57
CA SER A 22 -30.66 -47.85 38.36
C SER A 22 -29.47 -48.79 37.99
N PRO A 23 -28.27 -48.59 38.58
CA PRO A 23 -27.35 -47.43 38.56
C PRO A 23 -25.89 -47.86 38.19
N GLU A 24 -25.01 -46.93 37.76
CA GLU A 24 -23.58 -46.87 38.19
C GLU A 24 -22.82 -45.72 37.51
N LEU A 25 -22.04 -45.00 38.32
CA LEU A 25 -21.03 -44.02 37.92
C LEU A 25 -19.84 -44.77 37.26
N THR A 26 -19.37 -44.32 36.09
CA THR A 26 -17.99 -43.83 35.84
C THR A 26 -17.71 -43.62 34.34
N THR A 27 -17.08 -42.47 34.04
CA THR A 27 -16.19 -42.16 32.90
C THR A 27 -16.67 -42.39 31.45
N ALA A 28 -16.89 -41.28 30.72
CA ALA A 28 -16.24 -40.99 29.43
C ALA A 28 -16.64 -39.57 28.96
N LEU A 29 -15.67 -38.66 28.90
CA LEU A 29 -15.77 -37.42 28.14
C LEU A 29 -15.98 -37.78 26.66
N PRO A 30 -16.90 -37.15 25.93
CA PRO A 30 -17.01 -37.35 24.49
C PRO A 30 -15.79 -36.76 23.79
N THR A 31 -14.99 -37.67 23.22
CA THR A 31 -14.18 -37.56 22.00
C THR A 31 -13.80 -36.16 21.54
N GLU A 32 -12.50 -35.87 21.67
CA GLU A 32 -11.81 -34.78 20.99
C GLU A 32 -12.27 -34.64 19.54
N LEU A 33 -12.72 -33.44 19.20
CA LEU A 33 -12.74 -32.95 17.84
C LEU A 33 -11.33 -33.12 17.25
N PRO A 34 -11.18 -33.58 16.00
CA PRO A 34 -9.88 -33.67 15.35
C PRO A 34 -9.21 -32.29 15.37
N PRO A 35 -7.88 -32.22 15.52
CA PRO A 35 -7.18 -30.95 15.62
C PRO A 35 -7.45 -30.11 14.38
N SER A 36 -8.00 -28.91 14.60
CA SER A 36 -7.99 -27.84 13.61
C SER A 36 -6.56 -27.67 13.09
N ALA A 37 -6.37 -27.74 11.78
CA ALA A 37 -5.09 -27.43 11.13
C ALA A 37 -4.60 -26.06 11.63
N GLY A 38 -3.44 -26.04 12.28
CA GLY A 38 -2.97 -24.94 13.10
C GLY A 38 -2.73 -23.64 12.32
N GLY A 39 -3.31 -22.55 12.82
CA GLY A 39 -2.90 -21.19 12.48
C GLY A 39 -1.52 -20.89 13.04
N GLY A 40 -0.47 -21.08 12.23
CA GLY A 40 0.87 -20.62 12.55
C GLY A 40 0.98 -19.11 12.36
N SER A 41 1.63 -18.41 13.29
CA SER A 41 1.97 -16.99 13.13
C SER A 41 2.84 -16.78 11.89
N ILE A 42 2.53 -15.77 11.08
CA ILE A 42 3.36 -15.38 9.93
C ILE A 42 4.70 -14.86 10.46
N ARG A 43 5.81 -15.37 9.92
CA ARG A 43 7.16 -14.94 10.31
C ARG A 43 8.15 -15.21 9.20
N VAL A 44 8.97 -14.20 8.89
CA VAL A 44 10.14 -14.32 8.00
C VAL A 44 11.41 -14.14 8.84
N VAL A 45 12.39 -15.02 8.63
CA VAL A 45 13.72 -14.92 9.22
C VAL A 45 14.73 -15.28 8.14
N ALA A 46 15.77 -14.48 7.97
CA ALA A 46 16.90 -14.83 7.13
C ALA A 46 18.21 -14.92 7.94
N ARG A 47 19.15 -15.71 7.45
CA ARG A 47 20.51 -15.85 7.99
C ARG A 47 21.48 -16.20 6.88
N ASP A 48 22.62 -15.54 6.90
CA ASP A 48 23.62 -15.66 5.86
C ASP A 48 24.75 -16.61 6.22
N VAL A 49 25.36 -17.16 5.17
CA VAL A 49 26.66 -17.84 5.23
C VAL A 49 27.54 -17.28 4.13
N GLU A 50 28.60 -16.59 4.54
CA GLU A 50 29.67 -16.13 3.65
C GLU A 50 30.68 -17.27 3.39
N THR A 51 31.06 -17.44 2.13
CA THR A 51 32.03 -18.46 1.69
C THR A 51 32.67 -18.04 0.37
N SER A 52 33.58 -18.86 -0.16
CA SER A 52 34.02 -18.83 -1.55
C SER A 52 33.64 -20.12 -2.28
N VAL A 53 33.62 -20.09 -3.62
CA VAL A 53 33.47 -21.26 -4.49
C VAL A 53 34.46 -21.18 -5.65
N GLU A 54 35.38 -22.14 -5.75
CA GLU A 54 36.34 -22.21 -6.86
C GLU A 54 35.75 -22.97 -8.06
N HIS A 55 35.07 -24.08 -7.79
CA HIS A 55 34.33 -24.85 -8.78
C HIS A 55 33.04 -25.43 -8.17
N GLU A 56 33.16 -26.08 -7.01
CA GLU A 56 32.03 -26.61 -6.25
C GLU A 56 32.22 -26.34 -4.76
N ARG A 57 31.14 -26.03 -4.06
CA ARG A 57 31.12 -25.86 -2.61
C ARG A 57 29.81 -26.39 -2.03
N VAL A 58 29.90 -27.22 -0.99
CA VAL A 58 28.74 -27.56 -0.16
C VAL A 58 28.70 -26.65 1.06
N VAL A 59 27.59 -25.94 1.23
CA VAL A 59 27.34 -24.97 2.30
C VAL A 59 26.29 -25.54 3.24
N ALA A 60 26.61 -25.57 4.54
CA ALA A 60 25.64 -25.92 5.58
C ALA A 60 24.85 -24.69 5.98
N LEU A 61 23.52 -24.77 5.90
CA LEU A 61 22.63 -23.67 6.23
C LEU A 61 22.45 -23.57 7.75
N PRO A 62 22.40 -22.34 8.30
CA PRO A 62 22.29 -22.10 9.74
C PRO A 62 20.91 -22.47 10.30
N MET A 63 19.94 -22.74 9.43
CA MET A 63 18.58 -23.15 9.79
C MET A 63 17.91 -23.91 8.65
N ALA A 64 16.68 -24.36 8.90
CA ALA A 64 15.79 -24.85 7.86
C ALA A 64 15.44 -23.74 6.88
N ALA A 65 15.90 -23.86 5.63
CA ALA A 65 15.54 -22.89 4.62
C ALA A 65 14.27 -23.32 3.89
N THR A 66 13.20 -22.55 4.02
CA THR A 66 12.06 -22.64 3.09
C THR A 66 12.45 -22.12 1.71
N HIS A 67 13.30 -21.10 1.69
CA HIS A 67 13.83 -20.46 0.50
C HIS A 67 15.32 -20.18 0.68
N VAL A 68 16.05 -20.16 -0.41
CA VAL A 68 17.45 -19.74 -0.45
C VAL A 68 17.61 -18.69 -1.52
N ALA A 69 18.36 -17.65 -1.21
CA ALA A 69 18.88 -16.70 -2.19
C ALA A 69 20.42 -16.74 -2.15
N ILE A 70 21.05 -16.40 -3.26
CA ILE A 70 22.52 -16.33 -3.36
C ILE A 70 22.88 -15.03 -4.03
N HIS A 71 23.85 -14.33 -3.47
CA HIS A 71 24.49 -13.18 -4.09
C HIS A 71 26.01 -13.27 -3.93
N TRP A 72 26.74 -12.61 -4.82
CA TRP A 72 28.20 -12.67 -4.82
C TRP A 72 28.84 -11.38 -5.31
N HIS A 73 30.06 -11.12 -4.81
CA HIS A 73 30.85 -9.97 -5.22
C HIS A 73 31.89 -10.36 -6.27
N GLY A 74 32.05 -9.52 -7.30
CA GLY A 74 32.94 -9.78 -8.42
C GLY A 74 32.42 -10.88 -9.35
N ALA A 75 33.18 -11.22 -10.41
CA ALA A 75 32.77 -12.19 -11.43
C ALA A 75 31.29 -12.07 -11.87
N PRO A 76 30.83 -10.89 -12.33
CA PRO A 76 29.40 -10.63 -12.59
C PRO A 76 28.84 -11.44 -13.78
N THR A 77 29.70 -12.09 -14.55
CA THR A 77 29.34 -12.98 -15.66
C THR A 77 29.39 -14.46 -15.27
N ALA A 78 29.68 -14.78 -14.00
CA ALA A 78 29.72 -16.17 -13.53
C ALA A 78 28.33 -16.80 -13.63
N THR A 79 28.29 -18.05 -14.04
CA THR A 79 27.08 -18.87 -14.05
C THR A 79 27.14 -19.88 -12.92
N LEU A 80 26.13 -19.81 -12.05
CA LEU A 80 26.03 -20.69 -10.89
C LEU A 80 24.91 -21.71 -11.10
N THR A 81 25.11 -22.92 -10.59
CA THR A 81 24.02 -23.87 -10.34
C THR A 81 23.96 -24.23 -8.87
N ILE A 82 22.77 -24.56 -8.39
CA ILE A 82 22.57 -25.04 -7.03
C ILE A 82 21.78 -26.34 -6.96
N ALA A 83 22.06 -27.13 -5.95
CA ALA A 83 21.23 -28.26 -5.55
C ALA A 83 20.98 -28.23 -4.04
N PHE A 84 19.73 -28.47 -3.65
CA PHE A 84 19.32 -28.50 -2.25
C PHE A 84 19.41 -29.91 -1.66
N GLY A 85 19.85 -30.00 -0.41
CA GLY A 85 19.95 -31.26 0.32
C GLY A 85 19.50 -31.14 1.78
N SER A 86 19.01 -32.24 2.33
CA SER A 86 18.72 -32.38 3.77
C SER A 86 19.86 -33.07 4.54
N ALA A 87 20.73 -33.82 3.84
CA ALA A 87 21.89 -34.51 4.39
C ALA A 87 23.02 -34.60 3.34
N ALA A 88 24.26 -34.79 3.80
CA ALA A 88 25.43 -34.85 2.91
C ALA A 88 25.30 -36.00 1.91
N GLY A 89 25.57 -35.73 0.63
CA GLY A 89 25.45 -36.71 -0.46
C GLY A 89 24.01 -36.96 -0.96
N GLN A 90 23.00 -36.31 -0.37
CA GLN A 90 21.60 -36.39 -0.80
C GLN A 90 21.13 -35.02 -1.31
N PHE A 91 21.42 -34.75 -2.59
CA PHE A 91 21.02 -33.52 -3.26
C PHE A 91 19.92 -33.80 -4.28
N GLY A 92 19.00 -32.86 -4.40
CA GLY A 92 18.04 -32.81 -5.49
C GLY A 92 18.69 -32.51 -6.84
N PRO A 93 17.87 -32.25 -7.88
CA PRO A 93 18.39 -31.84 -9.18
C PRO A 93 19.14 -30.50 -9.06
N GLU A 94 20.14 -30.33 -9.92
CA GLU A 94 20.80 -29.03 -10.10
C GLU A 94 19.89 -28.07 -10.85
N MET A 95 19.88 -26.84 -10.39
CA MET A 95 19.07 -25.75 -10.92
C MET A 95 19.97 -24.54 -11.19
N PRO A 96 19.86 -23.89 -12.36
CA PRO A 96 20.61 -22.67 -12.62
C PRO A 96 20.17 -21.57 -11.65
N VAL A 97 21.14 -20.78 -11.19
CA VAL A 97 20.88 -19.51 -10.48
C VAL A 97 20.66 -18.44 -11.52
N GLU A 98 19.39 -18.22 -11.82
CA GLU A 98 18.97 -17.08 -12.62
C GLU A 98 19.13 -15.79 -11.82
N LEU A 99 19.51 -14.74 -12.52
CA LEU A 99 19.74 -13.41 -11.99
C LEU A 99 18.42 -12.75 -11.58
N ASP A 100 18.42 -12.06 -10.44
CA ASP A 100 17.30 -11.25 -9.99
C ASP A 100 17.17 -9.96 -10.84
N GLU A 101 16.12 -9.16 -10.64
CA GLU A 101 15.67 -8.07 -11.54
C GLU A 101 16.70 -6.97 -11.92
N ASP A 102 17.89 -6.97 -11.34
CA ASP A 102 18.98 -6.03 -11.69
C ASP A 102 20.24 -6.74 -12.22
N GLY A 103 20.25 -8.08 -12.24
CA GLY A 103 21.46 -8.89 -12.10
C GLY A 103 22.44 -8.90 -13.27
N GLN A 104 22.31 -8.02 -14.27
CA GLN A 104 23.41 -7.72 -15.20
C GLN A 104 24.10 -6.38 -14.94
N GLN A 105 23.62 -5.58 -13.99
CA GLN A 105 24.26 -4.33 -13.54
C GLN A 105 24.55 -4.44 -12.04
N PRO A 106 25.78 -4.80 -11.64
CA PRO A 106 26.12 -5.00 -10.24
C PRO A 106 25.91 -3.73 -9.42
N SER A 107 25.18 -3.83 -8.30
CA SER A 107 25.17 -2.77 -7.30
C SER A 107 26.45 -2.89 -6.49
N ASP A 108 27.33 -1.88 -6.54
CA ASP A 108 28.60 -1.88 -5.80
C ASP A 108 29.50 -3.13 -6.04
N GLY A 109 29.36 -3.77 -7.20
CA GLY A 109 30.12 -4.97 -7.57
C GLY A 109 29.45 -6.30 -7.21
N ASP A 110 28.26 -6.26 -6.60
CA ASP A 110 27.49 -7.44 -6.21
C ASP A 110 26.49 -7.86 -7.29
N THR A 111 26.42 -9.16 -7.53
CA THR A 111 25.47 -9.82 -8.41
C THR A 111 24.49 -10.63 -7.58
N PHE A 112 23.18 -10.42 -7.81
CA PHE A 112 22.11 -11.02 -7.02
C PHE A 112 21.38 -12.09 -7.85
N GLY A 113 21.30 -13.29 -7.30
CA GLY A 113 20.46 -14.36 -7.82
C GLY A 113 19.03 -14.29 -7.29
N SER A 114 18.14 -15.02 -7.95
CA SER A 114 16.72 -15.15 -7.61
C SER A 114 16.48 -15.93 -6.31
N VAL A 115 15.33 -15.68 -5.69
CA VAL A 115 14.86 -16.41 -4.50
C VAL A 115 14.26 -17.75 -4.93
N MET A 116 14.82 -18.85 -4.41
CA MET A 116 14.42 -20.21 -4.78
C MET A 116 13.80 -20.97 -3.63
N TRP A 117 12.67 -21.64 -3.89
CA TRP A 117 12.06 -22.56 -2.94
C TRP A 117 12.97 -23.77 -2.67
N ALA A 118 13.36 -23.91 -1.41
CA ALA A 118 14.35 -24.88 -0.93
C ALA A 118 13.74 -26.02 -0.11
N ALA A 119 12.41 -26.06 0.06
CA ALA A 119 11.67 -27.18 0.66
C ALA A 119 12.19 -27.65 2.04
N GLY A 120 12.76 -26.74 2.85
CA GLY A 120 13.30 -27.07 4.18
C GLY A 120 14.76 -27.53 4.16
N ALA A 121 15.51 -27.27 3.09
CA ALA A 121 16.92 -27.64 2.94
C ALA A 121 17.77 -27.26 4.15
N ARG A 122 18.83 -28.05 4.37
CA ARG A 122 19.90 -27.80 5.35
C ARG A 122 21.26 -27.65 4.70
N LEU A 123 21.39 -28.06 3.44
CA LEU A 123 22.61 -27.97 2.66
C LEU A 123 22.28 -27.39 1.29
N VAL A 124 23.22 -26.60 0.76
CA VAL A 124 23.21 -26.12 -0.62
C VAL A 124 24.54 -26.52 -1.23
N ARG A 125 24.51 -27.27 -2.34
CA ARG A 125 25.69 -27.42 -3.20
C ARG A 125 25.63 -26.32 -4.23
N VAL A 126 26.68 -25.49 -4.31
CA VAL A 126 26.84 -24.44 -5.30
C VAL A 126 27.97 -24.84 -6.23
N THR A 127 27.72 -24.80 -7.53
CA THR A 127 28.72 -25.00 -8.57
C THR A 127 28.86 -23.71 -9.37
N SER A 128 30.08 -23.33 -9.73
CA SER A 128 30.37 -22.14 -10.51
C SER A 128 31.34 -22.47 -11.66
N ASP A 129 31.15 -21.80 -12.80
CA ASP A 129 32.04 -21.87 -13.95
C ASP A 129 33.29 -20.96 -13.81
N GLN A 130 33.25 -20.01 -12.88
CA GLN A 130 34.34 -19.11 -12.51
C GLN A 130 34.57 -19.11 -10.99
N PRO A 131 35.81 -18.89 -10.51
CA PRO A 131 36.05 -18.71 -9.09
C PRO A 131 35.33 -17.47 -8.53
N ILE A 132 34.65 -17.64 -7.38
CA ILE A 132 33.96 -16.59 -6.64
C ILE A 132 34.58 -16.51 -5.24
N GLU A 133 35.22 -15.39 -4.94
CA GLU A 133 35.91 -15.19 -3.67
C GLU A 133 34.97 -14.84 -2.52
N GLN A 134 33.86 -14.16 -2.82
CA GLN A 134 32.88 -13.68 -1.86
C GLN A 134 31.47 -14.08 -2.34
N LEU A 135 30.98 -15.19 -1.81
CA LEU A 135 29.66 -15.74 -2.05
C LEU A 135 28.87 -15.71 -0.74
N THR A 136 27.67 -15.15 -0.77
CA THR A 136 26.74 -15.20 0.35
C THR A 136 25.57 -16.12 -0.01
N VAL A 137 25.34 -17.11 0.84
CA VAL A 137 24.16 -17.98 0.77
C VAL A 137 23.20 -17.58 1.89
N GLU A 138 22.07 -17.00 1.52
CA GLU A 138 21.04 -16.57 2.46
C GLU A 138 19.99 -17.68 2.63
N ALA A 139 19.89 -18.23 3.83
CA ALA A 139 18.81 -19.14 4.20
C ALA A 139 17.61 -18.32 4.68
N ILE A 140 16.44 -18.49 4.07
CA ILE A 140 15.21 -17.79 4.45
C ILE A 140 14.16 -18.80 4.93
N GLN A 141 13.63 -18.57 6.13
CA GLN A 141 12.50 -19.27 6.69
C GLN A 141 11.27 -18.35 6.70
N SER A 142 10.38 -18.55 5.73
CA SER A 142 9.08 -17.88 5.61
C SER A 142 7.98 -18.84 6.00
N THR A 143 7.31 -18.56 7.11
CA THR A 143 6.24 -19.39 7.69
C THR A 143 4.91 -18.63 7.68
N GLY A 144 3.81 -19.39 7.71
CA GLY A 144 2.45 -18.85 7.65
C GLY A 144 1.57 -19.69 6.73
N PRO A 145 0.25 -19.61 6.89
CA PRO A 145 -0.68 -20.28 5.99
C PRO A 145 -0.51 -19.76 4.55
N ALA A 146 -1.00 -20.54 3.58
CA ALA A 146 -1.28 -20.01 2.26
C ALA A 146 -2.26 -18.84 2.41
N ALA A 147 -2.17 -17.84 1.53
CA ALA A 147 -3.11 -16.73 1.55
C ALA A 147 -4.51 -17.26 1.17
N ASN A 148 -5.51 -16.94 2.00
CA ASN A 148 -6.90 -17.26 1.69
C ASN A 148 -7.45 -16.14 0.79
N GLY A 149 -7.40 -16.35 -0.53
CA GLY A 149 -8.30 -15.64 -1.44
C GLY A 149 -9.60 -16.42 -1.50
N ASP A 150 -10.75 -15.77 -1.26
CA ASP A 150 -12.03 -16.41 -1.52
C ASP A 150 -12.06 -16.87 -2.98
N GLY A 151 -12.25 -18.18 -3.16
CA GLY A 151 -12.16 -18.84 -4.46
C GLY A 151 -13.06 -18.17 -5.49
N ALA A 152 -12.50 -17.98 -6.69
CA ALA A 152 -13.09 -17.39 -7.87
C ALA A 152 -14.63 -17.51 -7.93
N SER A 153 -15.31 -16.38 -7.73
CA SER A 153 -16.65 -16.20 -8.26
C SER A 153 -16.57 -15.96 -9.76
N ILE A 154 -17.56 -16.47 -10.50
CA ILE A 154 -17.59 -16.45 -11.97
C ILE A 154 -17.72 -14.99 -12.42
N GLU A 155 -16.62 -14.38 -12.86
CA GLU A 155 -16.60 -12.96 -13.24
C GLU A 155 -16.85 -12.74 -14.73
N ALA A 156 -17.72 -11.77 -15.01
CA ALA A 156 -17.74 -11.04 -16.27
C ALA A 156 -16.35 -10.44 -16.53
N ALA A 157 -15.90 -10.44 -17.79
CA ALA A 157 -14.52 -10.20 -18.20
C ALA A 157 -13.88 -8.86 -17.80
N MET A 158 -14.64 -7.95 -17.18
CA MET A 158 -14.31 -6.55 -16.80
C MET A 158 -14.28 -6.25 -15.30
N THR A 159 -14.62 -7.20 -14.44
CA THR A 159 -14.51 -6.97 -13.00
C THR A 159 -13.03 -7.08 -12.63
N GLN A 160 -12.51 -6.15 -11.83
CA GLN A 160 -11.13 -6.22 -11.35
C GLN A 160 -10.95 -7.55 -10.65
N SER A 161 -9.97 -8.35 -11.09
CA SER A 161 -9.73 -9.66 -10.49
C SER A 161 -9.42 -9.49 -8.99
N PRO A 162 -9.90 -10.40 -8.12
CA PRO A 162 -9.56 -10.34 -6.70
C PRO A 162 -8.05 -10.32 -6.52
N VAL A 163 -7.56 -9.31 -5.78
CA VAL A 163 -6.17 -9.17 -5.41
C VAL A 163 -6.01 -9.54 -3.94
N ILE A 164 -5.08 -10.44 -3.67
CA ILE A 164 -4.63 -10.78 -2.33
C ILE A 164 -3.81 -9.60 -1.81
N THR A 165 -4.35 -8.89 -0.82
CA THR A 165 -3.72 -7.68 -0.28
C THR A 165 -2.45 -8.00 0.50
N ARG A 166 -1.60 -7.00 0.70
CA ARG A 166 -0.41 -7.05 1.55
C ARG A 166 -0.70 -7.64 2.92
N ALA A 167 -1.79 -7.21 3.55
CA ALA A 167 -2.24 -7.77 4.83
C ALA A 167 -2.64 -9.25 4.73
N GLN A 168 -3.31 -9.67 3.65
CA GLN A 168 -3.75 -11.06 3.47
C GLN A 168 -2.61 -12.04 3.21
N TRP A 169 -1.60 -11.65 2.42
CA TRP A 169 -0.40 -12.47 2.24
C TRP A 169 0.64 -12.30 3.35
N GLY A 170 0.42 -11.36 4.28
CA GLY A 170 1.23 -11.18 5.48
C GLY A 170 2.54 -10.43 5.25
N ALA A 171 2.46 -9.33 4.51
CA ALA A 171 3.53 -8.35 4.39
C ALA A 171 3.91 -7.81 5.77
N ASP A 172 5.20 -7.82 6.08
CA ASP A 172 5.74 -7.08 7.23
C ASP A 172 6.02 -5.65 6.79
N GLU A 173 5.03 -4.77 6.99
CA GLU A 173 5.12 -3.37 6.58
C GLU A 173 6.27 -2.62 7.25
N SER A 174 6.86 -3.15 8.34
CA SER A 174 8.02 -2.52 8.96
C SER A 174 9.25 -2.49 8.05
N TYR A 175 9.37 -3.39 7.06
CA TYR A 175 10.51 -3.42 6.14
C TYR A 175 10.55 -2.21 5.20
N ARG A 176 9.43 -1.47 5.06
CA ARG A 176 9.41 -0.20 4.32
C ARG A 176 10.11 0.93 5.05
N PHE A 177 10.29 0.82 6.36
CA PHE A 177 10.77 1.90 7.19
C PHE A 177 12.17 1.61 7.74
N ASP A 178 13.01 2.64 7.78
CA ASP A 178 14.26 2.59 8.51
C ASP A 178 14.03 2.62 10.04
N ALA A 179 15.12 2.48 10.80
CA ALA A 179 15.07 2.52 12.26
C ALA A 179 14.58 3.88 12.83
N ALA A 180 14.59 4.95 12.02
CA ALA A 180 14.08 6.27 12.36
C ALA A 180 12.61 6.48 11.94
N GLY A 181 11.99 5.48 11.30
CA GLY A 181 10.60 5.53 10.83
C GLY A 181 10.43 6.21 9.47
N HIS A 182 11.50 6.46 8.72
CA HIS A 182 11.41 7.01 7.37
C HIS A 182 11.27 5.90 6.34
N GLU A 183 10.35 6.09 5.40
CA GLU A 183 10.26 5.24 4.22
C GLU A 183 11.33 5.68 3.20
N HIS A 184 12.37 4.87 3.01
CA HIS A 184 13.49 5.21 2.12
C HIS A 184 13.06 5.31 0.65
N TRP A 185 12.08 4.50 0.27
CA TRP A 185 11.49 4.54 -1.05
C TRP A 185 10.01 4.94 -0.92
N PRO A 186 9.70 6.24 -0.78
CA PRO A 186 8.31 6.69 -0.72
C PRO A 186 7.62 6.46 -2.08
N PRO A 187 6.29 6.20 -2.10
CA PRO A 187 5.54 6.06 -3.33
C PRO A 187 5.65 7.30 -4.23
N SER A 188 5.86 7.09 -5.52
CA SER A 188 5.84 8.11 -6.55
C SER A 188 5.06 7.60 -7.74
N PHE A 189 4.27 8.46 -8.38
CA PHE A 189 3.27 8.03 -9.35
C PHE A 189 3.44 8.70 -10.70
N ASN A 190 3.18 7.95 -11.78
CA ASN A 190 3.20 8.46 -13.15
C ASN A 190 2.08 7.79 -13.98
N PRO A 191 1.60 8.43 -15.06
CA PRO A 191 0.67 7.80 -15.99
C PRO A 191 1.26 6.50 -16.56
N LEU A 192 0.46 5.44 -16.59
CA LEU A 192 0.89 4.15 -17.13
C LEU A 192 1.05 4.22 -18.65
N GLN A 193 2.20 3.76 -19.15
CA GLN A 193 2.51 3.71 -20.58
C GLN A 193 2.71 2.28 -21.08
N LYS A 194 3.32 1.40 -20.26
CA LYS A 194 3.78 0.07 -20.65
C LYS A 194 3.62 -0.93 -19.51
N PHE A 195 3.42 -2.20 -19.85
CA PHE A 195 3.51 -3.33 -18.94
C PHE A 195 4.82 -4.08 -19.21
N PHE A 196 5.50 -4.48 -18.14
CA PHE A 196 6.60 -5.43 -18.21
C PHE A 196 6.19 -6.75 -17.55
N ILE A 197 6.31 -7.83 -18.31
CA ILE A 197 6.03 -9.18 -17.86
C ILE A 197 7.32 -9.81 -17.36
N HIS A 198 7.24 -10.34 -16.15
CA HIS A 198 8.34 -10.96 -15.43
C HIS A 198 8.04 -12.41 -15.07
N HIS A 199 9.10 -13.17 -14.82
CA HIS A 199 9.05 -14.35 -13.98
C HIS A 199 9.88 -14.07 -12.73
N THR A 200 9.66 -14.77 -11.62
CA THR A 200 10.54 -14.61 -10.45
C THR A 200 11.83 -15.45 -10.55
N ALA A 201 11.96 -16.22 -11.63
CA ALA A 201 13.02 -17.18 -11.89
C ALA A 201 13.19 -18.25 -10.79
N GLY A 202 12.20 -18.37 -9.91
CA GLY A 202 12.14 -19.37 -8.85
C GLY A 202 11.71 -20.74 -9.36
N ARG A 203 11.70 -21.72 -8.46
CA ARG A 203 11.24 -23.07 -8.77
C ARG A 203 9.72 -23.11 -9.00
N ASN A 204 9.29 -23.88 -10.01
CA ASN A 204 7.88 -24.19 -10.26
C ASN A 204 7.34 -25.28 -9.31
N GLY A 205 6.02 -25.35 -9.13
CA GLY A 205 5.35 -26.29 -8.23
C GLY A 205 5.42 -25.88 -6.77
N ASP A 206 5.32 -24.58 -6.49
CA ASP A 206 5.40 -24.01 -5.14
C ASP A 206 4.14 -24.35 -4.32
N PRO A 207 4.27 -25.10 -3.22
CA PRO A 207 3.12 -25.45 -2.38
C PRO A 207 2.64 -24.30 -1.48
N ASN A 208 3.39 -23.20 -1.34
CA ASN A 208 2.98 -22.04 -0.55
C ASN A 208 3.43 -20.71 -1.20
N PRO A 209 2.73 -20.27 -2.26
CA PRO A 209 3.03 -19.03 -2.98
C PRO A 209 3.14 -17.78 -2.08
N ALA A 210 2.26 -17.65 -1.08
CA ALA A 210 2.32 -16.53 -0.15
C ALA A 210 3.62 -16.50 0.67
N ALA A 211 4.18 -17.68 1.02
CA ALA A 211 5.48 -17.74 1.68
C ALA A 211 6.61 -17.29 0.75
N THR A 212 6.53 -17.61 -0.53
CA THR A 212 7.48 -17.15 -1.56
C THR A 212 7.38 -15.65 -1.79
N VAL A 213 6.17 -15.08 -1.89
CA VAL A 213 5.98 -13.62 -1.98
C VAL A 213 6.62 -12.91 -0.78
N ARG A 214 6.41 -13.41 0.45
CA ARG A 214 7.07 -12.88 1.65
C ARG A 214 8.59 -12.99 1.61
N ALA A 215 9.14 -14.08 1.06
CA ALA A 215 10.58 -14.28 0.93
C ALA A 215 11.19 -13.32 -0.09
N ILE A 216 10.53 -13.12 -1.24
CA ILE A 216 10.91 -12.11 -2.24
C ILE A 216 10.84 -10.71 -1.64
N TYR A 217 9.77 -10.40 -0.90
CA TYR A 217 9.63 -9.11 -0.24
C TYR A 217 10.78 -8.84 0.73
N TYR A 218 11.11 -9.80 1.61
CA TYR A 218 12.25 -9.67 2.51
C TYR A 218 13.57 -9.48 1.74
N TYR A 219 13.80 -10.28 0.70
CA TYR A 219 15.02 -10.21 -0.10
C TYR A 219 15.19 -8.85 -0.75
N HIS A 220 14.14 -8.31 -1.39
CA HIS A 220 14.18 -6.99 -2.00
C HIS A 220 14.32 -5.88 -0.95
N ALA A 221 13.50 -5.92 0.10
CA ALA A 221 13.42 -4.83 1.07
C ALA A 221 14.65 -4.75 1.97
N ILE A 222 15.11 -5.90 2.49
CA ILE A 222 16.17 -5.99 3.48
C ILE A 222 17.51 -6.34 2.84
N THR A 223 17.59 -7.45 2.10
CA THR A 223 18.88 -7.93 1.56
C THR A 223 19.42 -7.03 0.45
N ARG A 224 18.55 -6.58 -0.46
CA ARG A 224 18.90 -5.63 -1.54
C ARG A 224 18.75 -4.16 -1.13
N GLY A 225 18.14 -3.89 0.03
CA GLY A 225 17.97 -2.55 0.57
C GLY A 225 16.98 -1.66 -0.19
N TRP A 226 16.10 -2.22 -1.01
CA TRP A 226 15.12 -1.44 -1.77
C TRP A 226 14.00 -0.90 -0.89
N THR A 227 13.84 -1.45 0.32
CA THR A 227 12.78 -1.17 1.29
C THR A 227 11.35 -1.54 0.86
N ASP A 228 11.11 -1.90 -0.40
CA ASP A 228 9.87 -2.57 -0.80
C ASP A 228 10.08 -3.63 -1.90
N ILE A 229 9.06 -4.43 -2.16
CA ILE A 229 9.05 -5.40 -3.25
C ILE A 229 9.07 -4.67 -4.61
N GLY A 230 9.91 -5.15 -5.53
CA GLY A 230 10.13 -4.51 -6.83
C GLY A 230 9.01 -4.64 -7.86
N TYR A 231 7.98 -5.47 -7.65
CA TYR A 231 6.90 -5.67 -8.63
C TYR A 231 5.62 -4.98 -8.17
N ASN A 232 4.80 -4.51 -9.11
CA ASN A 232 3.44 -4.03 -8.81
C ASN A 232 2.52 -5.19 -8.48
N PHE A 233 2.55 -6.27 -9.27
CA PHE A 233 1.76 -7.46 -9.00
C PHE A 233 2.59 -8.74 -9.14
N LEU A 234 2.23 -9.76 -8.36
CA LEU A 234 2.74 -11.11 -8.54
C LEU A 234 1.57 -12.08 -8.79
N ILE A 235 1.81 -13.13 -9.59
CA ILE A 235 0.78 -14.12 -9.94
C ILE A 235 1.32 -15.52 -9.71
N ASP A 236 0.61 -16.31 -8.90
CA ASP A 236 0.99 -17.70 -8.63
C ASP A 236 0.47 -18.70 -9.68
N GLU A 237 0.89 -19.96 -9.56
CA GLU A 237 0.50 -21.04 -10.45
C GLU A 237 -1.01 -21.36 -10.42
N ALA A 238 -1.72 -20.98 -9.36
CA ALA A 238 -3.17 -21.12 -9.26
C ALA A 238 -3.92 -19.91 -9.86
N GLY A 239 -3.20 -18.86 -10.26
CA GLY A 239 -3.76 -17.64 -10.81
C GLY A 239 -4.26 -16.65 -9.76
N HIS A 240 -3.84 -16.78 -8.50
CA HIS A 240 -4.05 -15.71 -7.53
C HIS A 240 -3.10 -14.54 -7.82
N ILE A 241 -3.64 -13.33 -7.73
CA ILE A 241 -2.89 -12.09 -7.93
C ILE A 241 -2.58 -11.51 -6.55
N TYR A 242 -1.32 -11.18 -6.29
CA TYR A 242 -0.85 -10.59 -5.04
C TYR A 242 -0.51 -9.12 -5.26
N GLU A 243 -0.99 -8.27 -4.37
CA GLU A 243 -0.55 -6.87 -4.24
C GLU A 243 0.95 -6.85 -3.96
N GLY A 244 1.70 -6.07 -4.73
CA GLY A 244 3.14 -5.97 -4.65
C GLY A 244 3.53 -4.69 -3.94
N ARG A 245 4.06 -3.73 -4.70
CA ARG A 245 4.58 -2.44 -4.23
C ARG A 245 3.50 -1.67 -3.46
N HIS A 246 3.80 -1.19 -2.25
CA HIS A 246 2.83 -0.35 -1.54
C HIS A 246 2.62 0.97 -2.32
N ALA A 247 1.38 1.19 -2.77
CA ALA A 247 0.96 2.43 -3.40
C ALA A 247 0.37 3.39 -2.36
N ARG A 248 -0.68 2.94 -1.66
CA ARG A 248 -1.42 3.70 -0.66
C ARG A 248 -2.23 2.75 0.21
N ASP A 249 -2.80 3.29 1.27
CA ASP A 249 -3.80 2.55 2.04
C ASP A 249 -5.12 2.55 1.26
N TYR A 250 -5.62 1.35 0.97
CA TYR A 250 -6.91 1.13 0.32
C TYR A 250 -8.04 1.10 1.37
N ALA A 251 -9.20 1.66 1.02
CA ALA A 251 -10.36 1.60 1.90
C ALA A 251 -10.84 0.14 2.08
N PRO A 252 -11.51 -0.22 3.19
CA PRO A 252 -12.06 -1.55 3.35
C PRO A 252 -12.99 -1.93 2.19
N GLY A 253 -12.68 -3.04 1.51
CA GLY A 253 -13.42 -3.52 0.34
C GLY A 253 -12.99 -2.90 -1.00
N GLU A 254 -12.06 -1.95 -0.99
CA GLU A 254 -11.38 -1.49 -2.19
C GLU A 254 -10.31 -2.53 -2.61
N VAL A 255 -10.28 -2.87 -3.89
CA VAL A 255 -9.30 -3.82 -4.43
C VAL A 255 -8.03 -3.06 -4.79
N PRO A 256 -6.84 -3.50 -4.33
CA PRO A 256 -5.58 -2.85 -4.68
C PRO A 256 -5.38 -2.71 -6.19
N THR A 257 -5.10 -1.49 -6.64
CA THR A 257 -4.92 -1.14 -8.06
C THR A 257 -3.48 -0.80 -8.41
N GLU A 258 -2.59 -0.68 -7.42
CA GLU A 258 -1.23 -0.15 -7.58
C GLU A 258 -1.21 1.31 -8.08
N GLU A 259 -2.30 2.06 -7.87
CA GLU A 259 -2.49 3.43 -8.35
C GLU A 259 -2.77 4.43 -7.22
N ASP A 260 -2.42 5.69 -7.46
CA ASP A 260 -2.96 6.81 -6.68
C ASP A 260 -4.44 7.07 -6.98
N LEU A 261 -5.04 8.04 -6.28
CA LEU A 261 -6.43 8.43 -6.50
C LEU A 261 -6.67 9.08 -7.87
N ALA A 262 -5.63 9.46 -8.61
CA ALA A 262 -5.70 10.02 -9.95
C ALA A 262 -5.53 8.95 -11.05
N GLY A 263 -5.34 7.68 -10.68
CA GLY A 263 -5.11 6.59 -11.63
C GLY A 263 -3.68 6.58 -12.18
N ASN A 264 -2.72 7.21 -11.52
CA ASN A 264 -1.30 7.06 -11.87
C ASN A 264 -0.73 5.85 -11.16
N VAL A 265 0.08 5.03 -11.85
CA VAL A 265 0.67 3.82 -11.28
C VAL A 265 1.83 4.16 -10.35
N VAL A 266 1.95 3.44 -9.24
CA VAL A 266 3.10 3.54 -8.34
C VAL A 266 4.36 3.00 -9.03
N ARG A 267 5.44 3.77 -8.95
CA ARG A 267 6.77 3.35 -9.40
C ARG A 267 7.25 2.18 -8.54
N ALA A 268 7.40 1.02 -9.17
CA ALA A 268 8.06 -0.14 -8.60
C ALA A 268 9.50 -0.26 -9.14
N GLY A 269 10.17 -1.40 -8.92
CA GLY A 269 11.61 -1.57 -9.04
C GLY A 269 11.93 -2.85 -9.81
N HIS A 270 11.40 -2.98 -11.03
CA HIS A 270 11.40 -4.23 -11.77
C HIS A 270 12.18 -4.14 -13.08
N VAL A 271 12.23 -2.98 -13.74
CA VAL A 271 13.08 -2.78 -14.92
C VAL A 271 13.82 -1.46 -14.78
N LYS A 272 15.12 -1.53 -14.52
CA LYS A 272 15.98 -0.35 -14.44
C LYS A 272 15.78 0.56 -15.66
N ASP A 273 15.67 1.86 -15.43
CA ASP A 273 15.39 2.93 -16.42
C ASP A 273 13.96 2.94 -17.01
N PHE A 274 13.16 1.90 -16.75
CA PHE A 274 11.79 1.76 -17.24
C PHE A 274 10.72 1.68 -16.14
N ASN A 275 11.11 1.71 -14.86
CA ASN A 275 10.23 1.69 -13.69
C ASN A 275 9.15 2.80 -13.67
N ASP A 276 9.49 3.99 -14.15
CA ASP A 276 8.63 5.16 -14.06
C ASP A 276 7.57 5.17 -15.19
N GLY A 277 6.29 5.08 -14.83
CA GLY A 277 5.21 5.03 -15.83
C GLY A 277 5.08 3.68 -16.52
N SER A 278 5.56 2.60 -15.88
CA SER A 278 5.28 1.23 -16.28
C SER A 278 4.81 0.39 -15.10
N MET A 279 4.19 -0.76 -15.39
CA MET A 279 3.73 -1.71 -14.39
C MET A 279 4.43 -3.06 -14.56
N GLY A 280 5.10 -3.53 -13.51
CA GLY A 280 5.78 -4.81 -13.45
C GLY A 280 4.90 -5.92 -12.88
N ILE A 281 4.64 -6.96 -13.67
CA ILE A 281 3.83 -8.11 -13.26
C ILE A 281 4.68 -9.38 -13.33
N ALA A 282 4.97 -9.99 -12.17
CA ALA A 282 5.80 -11.18 -12.07
C ALA A 282 5.00 -12.47 -11.87
N LEU A 283 5.22 -13.46 -12.71
CA LEU A 283 4.66 -14.80 -12.53
C LEU A 283 5.63 -15.63 -11.68
N LEU A 284 5.15 -16.22 -10.58
CA LEU A 284 5.99 -17.03 -9.71
C LEU A 284 6.46 -18.29 -10.45
N GLY A 285 7.78 -18.47 -10.54
CA GLY A 285 8.40 -19.63 -11.19
C GLY A 285 9.45 -19.26 -12.24
N THR A 286 9.89 -20.27 -13.00
CA THR A 286 10.80 -20.12 -14.15
C THR A 286 10.17 -20.71 -15.41
N PHE A 287 10.28 -19.97 -16.52
CA PHE A 287 9.60 -20.25 -17.78
C PHE A 287 10.57 -20.28 -18.97
N GLU A 288 11.82 -20.65 -18.70
CA GLU A 288 12.84 -20.85 -19.74
C GLU A 288 12.46 -22.00 -20.69
N THR A 289 11.96 -23.11 -20.13
CA THR A 289 11.67 -24.34 -20.88
C THR A 289 10.20 -24.78 -20.82
N GLN A 290 9.37 -24.07 -20.06
CA GLN A 290 7.94 -24.36 -19.90
C GLN A 290 7.10 -23.09 -19.86
N GLN A 291 5.80 -23.21 -20.14
CA GLN A 291 4.85 -22.11 -19.99
C GLN A 291 4.39 -21.95 -18.53
N PRO A 292 3.98 -20.75 -18.11
CA PRO A 292 3.20 -20.60 -16.88
C PRO A 292 1.91 -21.42 -16.95
N THR A 293 1.29 -21.77 -15.83
CA THR A 293 0.05 -22.57 -15.85
C THR A 293 -1.07 -21.85 -16.61
N ALA A 294 -2.09 -22.61 -17.04
CA ALA A 294 -3.27 -22.01 -17.68
C ALA A 294 -3.99 -21.00 -16.76
N ALA A 295 -4.03 -21.28 -15.45
CA ALA A 295 -4.65 -20.39 -14.48
C ALA A 295 -3.86 -19.08 -14.30
N ALA A 296 -2.53 -19.16 -14.18
CA ALA A 296 -1.65 -17.99 -14.11
C ALA A 296 -1.77 -17.12 -15.37
N ARG A 297 -1.75 -17.72 -16.57
CA ARG A 297 -1.93 -16.99 -17.83
C ARG A 297 -3.31 -16.35 -17.93
N ALA A 298 -4.36 -17.03 -17.48
CA ALA A 298 -5.72 -16.47 -17.48
C ALA A 298 -5.85 -15.29 -16.51
N ALA A 299 -5.20 -15.35 -15.34
CA ALA A 299 -5.15 -14.25 -14.38
C ALA A 299 -4.38 -13.05 -14.95
N LEU A 300 -3.21 -13.29 -15.56
CA LEU A 300 -2.43 -12.26 -16.24
C LEU A 300 -3.24 -11.58 -17.34
N GLN A 301 -3.94 -12.36 -18.18
CA GLN A 301 -4.80 -11.82 -19.24
C GLN A 301 -5.94 -10.95 -18.69
N ARG A 302 -6.56 -11.35 -17.56
CA ARG A 302 -7.61 -10.55 -16.90
C ARG A 302 -7.06 -9.23 -16.38
N LEU A 303 -5.94 -9.29 -15.67
CA LEU A 303 -5.29 -8.12 -15.09
C LEU A 303 -4.86 -7.13 -16.19
N LEU A 304 -4.14 -7.61 -17.20
CA LEU A 304 -3.69 -6.79 -18.32
C LEU A 304 -4.85 -6.18 -19.10
N ALA A 305 -5.95 -6.90 -19.31
CA ALA A 305 -7.13 -6.35 -20.01
C ALA A 305 -7.75 -5.20 -19.21
N TRP A 306 -7.99 -5.43 -17.91
CA TRP A 306 -8.56 -4.43 -17.01
C TRP A 306 -7.71 -3.17 -16.91
N GLU A 307 -6.40 -3.31 -16.71
CA GLU A 307 -5.46 -2.18 -16.69
C GLU A 307 -5.41 -1.47 -18.04
N SER A 308 -5.32 -2.23 -19.14
CA SER A 308 -5.27 -1.67 -20.49
C SER A 308 -6.49 -0.81 -20.80
N GLU A 309 -7.69 -1.24 -20.41
CA GLU A 309 -8.92 -0.47 -20.59
C GLU A 309 -8.94 0.80 -19.73
N ARG A 310 -8.56 0.71 -18.45
CA ARG A 310 -8.50 1.88 -17.56
C ARG A 310 -7.54 2.96 -18.04
N HIS A 311 -6.40 2.55 -18.57
CA HIS A 311 -5.31 3.44 -18.98
C HIS A 311 -5.33 3.77 -20.47
N GLY A 312 -6.28 3.24 -21.24
CA GLY A 312 -6.39 3.46 -22.69
C GLY A 312 -5.19 2.90 -23.48
N ILE A 313 -4.62 1.80 -23.01
CA ILE A 313 -3.45 1.15 -23.61
C ILE A 313 -3.93 0.07 -24.57
N ASP A 314 -3.60 0.21 -25.86
CA ASP A 314 -3.81 -0.87 -26.83
C ASP A 314 -2.86 -2.05 -26.53
N PRO A 315 -3.34 -3.26 -26.19
CA PRO A 315 -2.46 -4.40 -25.90
C PRO A 315 -1.57 -4.79 -27.08
N GLN A 316 -2.03 -4.55 -28.31
CA GLN A 316 -1.28 -4.81 -29.55
C GLN A 316 -0.45 -3.59 -29.98
N GLY A 317 -0.49 -2.48 -29.23
CA GLY A 317 0.23 -1.26 -29.56
C GLY A 317 1.76 -1.43 -29.47
N TYR A 318 2.47 -0.84 -30.43
CA TYR A 318 3.92 -0.65 -30.41
C TYR A 318 4.23 0.84 -30.54
N GLY A 319 4.99 1.39 -29.61
CA GLY A 319 5.23 2.84 -29.61
C GLY A 319 6.29 3.28 -28.61
N LEU A 320 6.54 4.58 -28.62
CA LEU A 320 7.57 5.19 -27.78
C LEU A 320 7.15 5.17 -26.31
N TYR A 321 7.97 4.55 -25.46
CA TYR A 321 8.01 4.83 -24.03
C TYR A 321 8.91 6.05 -23.80
N THR A 322 8.47 6.97 -22.94
CA THR A 322 9.31 8.05 -22.42
C THR A 322 9.33 7.98 -20.91
N ASN A 323 10.51 7.79 -20.31
CA ASN A 323 10.69 7.86 -18.87
C ASN A 323 10.33 9.28 -18.42
N PRO A 324 9.29 9.47 -17.59
CA PRO A 324 8.80 10.79 -17.21
C PRO A 324 9.75 11.56 -16.29
N VAL A 325 10.73 10.88 -15.69
CA VAL A 325 11.71 11.47 -14.77
C VAL A 325 13.01 11.80 -15.52
N THR A 326 13.54 10.87 -16.31
CA THR A 326 14.86 11.01 -16.95
C THR A 326 14.79 11.47 -18.40
N GLY A 327 13.61 11.39 -19.03
CA GLY A 327 13.44 11.66 -20.46
C GLY A 327 13.99 10.58 -21.38
N LEU A 328 14.48 9.44 -20.85
CA LEU A 328 14.93 8.30 -21.66
C LEU A 328 13.79 7.79 -22.55
N GLN A 329 14.08 7.48 -23.81
CA GLN A 329 13.09 7.00 -24.77
C GLN A 329 13.48 5.67 -25.40
N LYS A 330 12.49 4.77 -25.57
CA LYS A 330 12.65 3.50 -26.29
C LYS A 330 11.34 3.07 -26.91
N SER A 331 11.38 2.53 -28.13
CA SER A 331 10.18 1.95 -28.75
C SER A 331 9.96 0.53 -28.24
N LEU A 332 8.79 0.30 -27.65
CA LEU A 332 8.41 -0.94 -26.98
C LEU A 332 6.97 -1.31 -27.31
N TRP A 333 6.68 -2.61 -27.30
CA TRP A 333 5.30 -3.07 -27.24
C TRP A 333 4.67 -2.62 -25.92
N ASN A 334 3.38 -2.33 -25.94
CA ASN A 334 2.65 -1.94 -24.74
C ASN A 334 2.67 -3.03 -23.67
N ILE A 335 2.71 -4.29 -24.07
CA ILE A 335 3.02 -5.43 -23.19
C ILE A 335 4.38 -5.99 -23.64
N SER A 336 5.43 -5.75 -22.86
CA SER A 336 6.80 -6.17 -23.15
C SER A 336 7.29 -7.18 -22.11
N GLY A 337 8.27 -8.02 -22.45
CA GLY A 337 9.00 -8.79 -21.44
C GLY A 337 10.11 -7.95 -20.82
N HIS A 338 10.59 -8.29 -19.62
CA HIS A 338 11.73 -7.58 -19.03
C HIS A 338 12.93 -7.48 -20.01
N ARG A 339 13.25 -8.57 -20.71
CA ARG A 339 14.33 -8.59 -21.72
C ARG A 339 14.20 -7.58 -22.87
N ASP A 340 13.02 -7.01 -23.10
CA ASP A 340 12.83 -5.94 -24.09
C ASP A 340 13.34 -4.59 -23.56
N GLY A 341 13.36 -4.39 -22.23
CA GLY A 341 13.86 -3.19 -21.55
C GLY A 341 15.36 -3.26 -21.29
N GLN A 342 15.80 -4.30 -20.58
CA GLN A 342 17.17 -4.51 -20.11
C GLN A 342 17.70 -5.90 -20.48
N ALA A 343 19.01 -6.14 -20.32
CA ALA A 343 19.63 -7.41 -20.63
C ALA A 343 19.35 -8.46 -19.55
N THR A 344 18.47 -9.42 -19.83
CA THR A 344 18.05 -10.48 -18.90
C THR A 344 17.43 -11.67 -19.65
N SER A 345 17.34 -12.83 -19.00
CA SER A 345 16.53 -13.98 -19.42
C SER A 345 15.04 -13.82 -19.07
N CYS A 346 14.68 -12.89 -18.20
CA CYS A 346 13.29 -12.67 -17.80
C CYS A 346 12.40 -12.23 -19.00
N PRO A 347 11.18 -12.77 -19.21
CA PRO A 347 10.39 -13.65 -18.32
C PRO A 347 10.49 -15.16 -18.63
N GLY A 348 11.63 -15.66 -19.14
CA GLY A 348 11.77 -17.03 -19.60
C GLY A 348 11.64 -17.17 -21.11
N ALA A 349 12.57 -17.88 -21.79
CA ALA A 349 12.55 -18.02 -23.25
C ALA A 349 11.26 -18.64 -23.80
N ALA A 350 10.74 -19.70 -23.17
CA ALA A 350 9.50 -20.34 -23.61
C ALA A 350 8.31 -19.39 -23.47
N PHE A 351 8.17 -18.70 -22.33
CA PHE A 351 7.04 -17.78 -22.14
C PHE A 351 7.15 -16.52 -23.00
N TYR A 352 8.34 -15.94 -23.10
CA TYR A 352 8.60 -14.75 -23.92
C TYR A 352 8.16 -14.95 -25.38
N ALA A 353 8.41 -16.12 -25.95
CA ALA A 353 7.98 -16.47 -27.31
C ALA A 353 6.46 -16.38 -27.53
N THR A 354 5.67 -16.41 -26.45
CA THR A 354 4.20 -16.34 -26.49
C THR A 354 3.64 -14.94 -26.22
N LEU A 355 4.47 -13.93 -25.94
CA LEU A 355 3.99 -12.56 -25.70
C LEU A 355 3.15 -11.99 -26.86
N PRO A 356 3.41 -12.26 -28.16
CA PRO A 356 2.50 -11.87 -29.23
C PRO A 356 1.09 -12.47 -29.04
N ALA A 357 0.99 -13.77 -28.73
CA ALA A 357 -0.29 -14.41 -28.47
C ALA A 357 -0.95 -13.92 -27.17
N LEU A 358 -0.18 -13.50 -26.17
CA LEU A 358 -0.69 -12.83 -24.98
C LEU A 358 -1.36 -11.49 -25.34
N ARG A 359 -0.70 -10.66 -26.16
CA ARG A 359 -1.28 -9.38 -26.64
C ARG A 359 -2.58 -9.62 -27.40
N ASP A 360 -2.60 -10.60 -28.30
CA ASP A 360 -3.81 -10.98 -29.03
C ASP A 360 -4.92 -11.47 -28.09
N ALA A 361 -4.58 -12.27 -27.08
CA ALA A 361 -5.55 -12.75 -26.11
C ALA A 361 -6.10 -11.62 -25.22
N VAL A 362 -5.26 -10.67 -24.78
CA VAL A 362 -5.69 -9.50 -24.02
C VAL A 362 -6.57 -8.60 -24.88
N ALA A 363 -6.17 -8.29 -26.12
CA ALA A 363 -6.98 -7.52 -27.05
C ALA A 363 -8.30 -8.22 -27.38
N ALA A 364 -8.31 -9.54 -27.58
CA ALA A 364 -9.52 -10.31 -27.77
C ALA A 364 -10.40 -10.32 -26.52
N LYS A 365 -9.82 -10.22 -25.33
CA LYS A 365 -10.56 -10.18 -24.07
C LYS A 365 -11.24 -8.84 -23.86
N ILE A 366 -10.55 -7.75 -24.17
CA ILE A 366 -11.12 -6.39 -24.29
C ILE A 366 -12.21 -6.42 -25.36
N ALA A 367 -11.91 -6.92 -26.57
CA ALA A 367 -12.88 -6.97 -27.67
C ALA A 367 -14.07 -7.92 -27.42
N ALA A 368 -13.93 -8.97 -26.60
CA ALA A 368 -15.01 -9.86 -26.22
C ALA A 368 -15.97 -9.22 -25.21
N VAL A 369 -15.48 -8.23 -24.45
CA VAL A 369 -16.31 -7.28 -23.70
C VAL A 369 -16.93 -6.27 -24.67
N SER A 370 -16.20 -5.85 -25.71
CA SER A 370 -16.68 -4.92 -26.76
C SER A 370 -17.48 -5.56 -27.90
N GLY A 371 -17.81 -6.86 -27.84
CA GLY A 371 -18.85 -7.52 -28.65
C GLY A 371 -20.24 -7.07 -28.18
N PRO A 372 -21.37 -7.48 -28.79
CA PRO A 372 -22.69 -6.87 -28.56
C PRO A 372 -23.28 -7.16 -27.17
N LEU A 373 -22.68 -6.54 -26.16
CA LEU A 373 -23.25 -6.04 -24.93
C LEU A 373 -22.73 -4.62 -24.86
N VAL A 374 -23.56 -3.72 -25.36
CA VAL A 374 -23.35 -2.28 -25.32
C VAL A 374 -23.05 -1.90 -23.87
N ASP A 375 -21.90 -1.27 -23.62
CA ASP A 375 -21.85 -0.31 -22.54
C ASP A 375 -22.96 0.71 -22.82
N HIS A 376 -24.04 0.58 -22.06
CA HIS A 376 -25.20 1.46 -22.09
C HIS A 376 -25.13 2.50 -20.97
N THR A 377 -24.07 2.44 -20.16
CA THR A 377 -23.96 3.21 -18.94
C THR A 377 -23.09 4.41 -19.24
N ALA A 378 -23.72 5.52 -19.61
CA ALA A 378 -22.98 6.76 -19.79
C ALA A 378 -22.19 7.13 -18.51
N PRO A 379 -20.99 7.72 -18.64
CA PRO A 379 -20.17 8.07 -17.50
C PRO A 379 -20.93 9.01 -16.60
N HIS A 380 -20.91 8.79 -15.29
CA HIS A 380 -21.52 9.70 -14.32
C HIS A 380 -20.46 10.25 -13.36
N VAL A 381 -20.78 11.35 -12.68
CA VAL A 381 -19.88 11.93 -11.69
C VAL A 381 -20.05 11.18 -10.37
N SER A 382 -19.04 10.39 -10.00
CA SER A 382 -18.96 9.69 -8.72
C SER A 382 -18.66 10.65 -7.58
N SER A 383 -17.83 11.67 -7.83
CA SER A 383 -17.48 12.69 -6.83
C SER A 383 -17.15 14.02 -7.49
N LEU A 384 -17.62 15.12 -6.90
CA LEU A 384 -17.16 16.46 -7.20
C LEU A 384 -17.15 17.24 -5.90
N LEU A 385 -15.96 17.60 -5.40
CA LEU A 385 -15.76 18.21 -4.09
C LEU A 385 -14.62 19.24 -4.11
N PRO A 386 -14.69 20.31 -3.30
CA PRO A 386 -13.54 21.20 -3.12
C PRO A 386 -12.39 20.45 -2.42
N MET A 387 -11.17 20.65 -2.91
CA MET A 387 -9.97 19.99 -2.34
C MET A 387 -9.37 20.75 -1.15
N SER A 388 -9.87 21.97 -0.89
CA SER A 388 -9.42 22.80 0.24
C SER A 388 -10.54 22.94 1.28
N PRO A 389 -10.19 23.02 2.58
CA PRO A 389 -11.14 23.38 3.63
C PRO A 389 -11.80 24.71 3.31
N THR A 390 -13.10 24.79 3.54
CA THR A 390 -13.88 26.03 3.36
C THR A 390 -14.19 26.62 4.74
N PRO A 391 -14.08 27.95 4.92
CA PRO A 391 -13.75 28.97 3.92
C PRO A 391 -12.27 28.96 3.50
N THR A 392 -11.98 29.23 2.21
CA THR A 392 -10.63 28.98 1.67
C THR A 392 -9.62 30.10 1.91
N GLY A 393 -10.03 31.36 2.07
CA GLY A 393 -9.14 32.54 2.13
C GLY A 393 -8.29 32.82 0.88
N SER A 394 -8.08 31.82 0.03
CA SER A 394 -7.25 31.83 -1.16
C SER A 394 -7.98 32.40 -2.37
N HIS A 395 -7.26 33.11 -3.24
CA HIS A 395 -7.74 33.52 -4.57
C HIS A 395 -7.75 32.37 -5.59
N THR A 396 -7.34 31.17 -5.19
CA THR A 396 -7.45 29.93 -5.97
C THR A 396 -8.27 28.90 -5.22
N ILE A 397 -9.12 28.16 -5.93
CA ILE A 397 -9.87 27.03 -5.39
C ILE A 397 -9.77 25.87 -6.37
N SER A 398 -9.24 24.74 -5.90
CA SER A 398 -9.18 23.50 -6.68
C SER A 398 -10.33 22.57 -6.26
N PHE A 399 -10.98 21.95 -7.25
CA PHE A 399 -11.99 20.92 -7.05
C PHE A 399 -11.51 19.60 -7.62
N GLY A 400 -11.73 18.52 -6.86
CA GLY A 400 -11.53 17.16 -7.33
C GLY A 400 -12.80 16.66 -7.98
N LEU A 401 -12.66 16.09 -9.18
CA LEU A 401 -13.74 15.53 -9.99
C LEU A 401 -13.40 14.09 -10.35
N ILE A 402 -14.29 13.16 -10.04
CA ILE A 402 -14.16 11.73 -10.32
C ILE A 402 -15.39 11.26 -11.09
N PHE A 403 -15.16 10.62 -12.23
CA PHE A 403 -16.16 9.92 -13.01
C PHE A 403 -16.24 8.44 -12.62
N SER A 404 -17.32 7.77 -13.00
CA SER A 404 -17.49 6.32 -12.82
C SER A 404 -16.53 5.48 -13.64
N GLU A 405 -15.93 6.08 -14.66
CA GLU A 405 -15.12 5.43 -15.68
C GLU A 405 -14.27 6.48 -16.42
N PRO A 406 -13.27 6.04 -17.21
CA PRO A 406 -12.46 6.94 -18.02
C PRO A 406 -13.28 7.75 -19.02
N VAL A 407 -13.00 9.05 -19.09
CA VAL A 407 -13.67 9.96 -20.02
C VAL A 407 -12.67 10.79 -20.82
N SER A 408 -13.14 11.34 -21.93
CA SER A 408 -12.39 12.18 -22.85
C SER A 408 -13.19 13.44 -23.20
N GLY A 409 -12.49 14.46 -23.73
CA GLY A 409 -13.11 15.69 -24.19
C GLY A 409 -13.43 16.73 -23.11
N LEU A 410 -13.07 16.49 -21.85
CA LEU A 410 -13.28 17.45 -20.77
C LEU A 410 -12.38 18.68 -20.95
N THR A 411 -13.00 19.86 -21.00
CA THR A 411 -12.32 21.15 -21.17
C THR A 411 -12.84 22.19 -20.18
N ARG A 412 -12.14 23.33 -20.09
CA ARG A 412 -12.58 24.47 -19.25
C ARG A 412 -13.98 25.00 -19.63
N SER A 413 -14.37 24.91 -20.90
CA SER A 413 -15.67 25.36 -21.40
C SER A 413 -16.86 24.48 -20.95
N ASP A 414 -16.59 23.33 -20.35
CA ASP A 414 -17.62 22.42 -19.88
C ASP A 414 -18.15 22.76 -18.49
N PHE A 415 -17.47 23.70 -17.83
CA PHE A 415 -17.79 24.17 -16.49
C PHE A 415 -18.42 25.57 -16.51
N THR A 416 -19.32 25.79 -15.55
CA THR A 416 -19.83 27.11 -15.20
C THR A 416 -19.56 27.40 -13.74
N VAL A 417 -19.17 28.65 -13.44
CA VAL A 417 -18.96 29.12 -12.07
C VAL A 417 -20.10 30.07 -11.69
N SER A 418 -20.67 29.86 -10.50
CA SER A 418 -21.76 30.66 -9.94
C SER A 418 -21.63 30.76 -8.41
N GLY A 419 -22.69 31.18 -7.71
CA GLY A 419 -22.69 31.38 -6.26
C GLY A 419 -22.83 32.85 -5.86
N THR A 420 -22.68 33.16 -4.57
CA THR A 420 -22.78 34.54 -4.05
C THR A 420 -21.45 35.29 -4.11
N SER A 421 -20.33 34.57 -4.23
CA SER A 421 -19.00 35.14 -4.46
C SER A 421 -18.78 35.39 -5.97
N SER A 422 -18.49 36.64 -6.34
CA SER A 422 -18.23 37.06 -7.73
C SER A 422 -16.74 37.09 -8.07
N GLY A 423 -16.38 37.06 -9.35
CA GLY A 423 -14.99 37.24 -9.81
C GLY A 423 -14.23 35.94 -10.08
N TRP A 424 -14.90 34.78 -10.00
CA TRP A 424 -14.29 33.46 -10.20
C TRP A 424 -14.44 32.96 -11.63
N SER A 425 -13.40 32.29 -12.13
CA SER A 425 -13.40 31.64 -13.43
C SER A 425 -12.53 30.38 -13.42
N VAL A 426 -12.85 29.39 -14.27
CA VAL A 426 -12.02 28.19 -14.43
C VAL A 426 -10.79 28.53 -15.25
N VAL A 427 -9.61 28.32 -14.68
CA VAL A 427 -8.33 28.61 -15.33
C VAL A 427 -7.62 27.36 -15.82
N GLY A 428 -7.84 26.22 -15.17
CA GLY A 428 -7.19 24.95 -15.48
C GLY A 428 -8.12 23.75 -15.29
N VAL A 429 -7.95 22.75 -16.15
CA VAL A 429 -8.44 21.38 -15.96
C VAL A 429 -7.24 20.49 -16.22
N THR A 430 -6.85 19.70 -15.23
CA THR A 430 -5.71 18.78 -15.28
C THR A 430 -6.16 17.39 -14.82
N GLY A 431 -5.51 16.34 -15.29
CA GLY A 431 -5.92 14.95 -15.05
C GLY A 431 -6.27 14.20 -16.34
N ALA A 432 -6.56 12.92 -16.19
CA ALA A 432 -6.82 11.98 -17.29
C ALA A 432 -7.67 10.80 -16.79
N GLY A 433 -8.18 9.99 -17.72
CA GLY A 433 -9.03 8.86 -17.39
C GLY A 433 -10.29 9.32 -16.67
N ALA A 434 -10.52 8.80 -15.46
CA ALA A 434 -11.73 9.12 -14.68
C ALA A 434 -11.55 10.31 -13.73
N VAL A 435 -10.34 10.87 -13.58
CA VAL A 435 -10.02 11.76 -12.45
C VAL A 435 -9.40 13.07 -12.92
N TYR A 436 -9.94 14.17 -12.42
CA TYR A 436 -9.56 15.53 -12.81
C TYR A 436 -9.49 16.47 -11.61
N ALA A 437 -8.57 17.41 -11.68
CA ALA A 437 -8.56 18.62 -10.88
C ALA A 437 -9.06 19.81 -11.74
N VAL A 438 -9.93 20.63 -11.15
CA VAL A 438 -10.48 21.83 -11.80
C VAL A 438 -10.13 23.04 -10.95
N ASP A 439 -9.28 23.91 -11.50
CA ASP A 439 -8.74 25.06 -10.81
C ASP A 439 -9.50 26.33 -11.18
N LEU A 440 -10.02 27.02 -10.16
CA LEU A 440 -10.64 28.32 -10.27
C LEU A 440 -9.70 29.41 -9.77
N GLN A 441 -9.70 30.54 -10.46
CA GLN A 441 -9.02 31.77 -10.05
C GLN A 441 -10.04 32.88 -9.82
N GLY A 442 -9.95 33.51 -8.66
CA GLY A 442 -10.69 34.72 -8.30
C GLY A 442 -9.89 35.97 -8.65
N VAL A 443 -10.49 36.89 -9.41
CA VAL A 443 -10.00 38.25 -9.62
C VAL A 443 -10.89 39.20 -8.82
N GLN A 444 -10.34 39.74 -7.72
CA GLN A 444 -11.10 40.54 -6.74
C GLN A 444 -12.36 39.80 -6.21
N PRO A 445 -12.20 38.58 -5.66
CA PRO A 445 -13.35 37.79 -5.23
C PRO A 445 -14.10 38.44 -4.06
N THR A 446 -15.43 38.41 -4.09
CA THR A 446 -16.26 38.87 -2.96
C THR A 446 -16.53 37.74 -1.99
N ILE A 447 -16.76 38.04 -0.71
CA ILE A 447 -17.10 36.99 0.29
C ILE A 447 -18.41 36.30 -0.09
N GLY A 448 -18.43 34.98 -0.07
CA GLY A 448 -19.62 34.19 -0.37
C GLY A 448 -19.31 32.77 -0.85
N SER A 449 -20.34 32.10 -1.38
CA SER A 449 -20.21 30.77 -1.94
C SER A 449 -19.70 30.82 -3.38
N VAL A 450 -18.85 29.87 -3.75
CA VAL A 450 -18.37 29.61 -5.10
C VAL A 450 -18.88 28.23 -5.52
N VAL A 451 -19.73 28.18 -6.54
CA VAL A 451 -20.34 26.94 -7.04
C VAL A 451 -19.72 26.60 -8.38
N LEU A 452 -18.98 25.49 -8.43
CA LEU A 452 -18.50 24.91 -9.68
C LEU A 452 -19.52 23.89 -10.17
N LYS A 453 -19.94 24.01 -11.43
CA LYS A 453 -20.88 23.08 -12.05
C LYS A 453 -20.35 22.54 -13.36
N LEU A 454 -20.34 21.22 -13.50
CA LEU A 454 -20.11 20.51 -14.76
C LEU A 454 -21.45 20.33 -15.51
N GLY A 455 -21.48 20.69 -16.79
CA GLY A 455 -22.65 20.49 -17.65
C GLY A 455 -22.98 19.01 -17.92
N ARG A 456 -24.18 18.74 -18.44
CA ARG A 456 -24.53 17.41 -18.95
C ARG A 456 -23.83 17.12 -20.27
N ASN A 457 -23.55 15.84 -20.54
CA ASN A 457 -23.07 15.35 -21.84
C ASN A 457 -21.84 16.12 -22.37
N LYS A 458 -20.89 16.42 -21.46
CA LYS A 458 -19.69 17.20 -21.74
C LYS A 458 -18.46 16.37 -22.01
N VAL A 459 -18.51 15.11 -21.63
CA VAL A 459 -17.43 14.16 -21.83
C VAL A 459 -17.97 12.93 -22.53
N THR A 460 -17.06 12.17 -23.11
CA THR A 460 -17.36 10.92 -23.79
C THR A 460 -16.48 9.83 -23.21
N ASP A 461 -17.05 8.70 -22.85
CA ASP A 461 -16.30 7.51 -22.47
C ASP A 461 -15.58 6.87 -23.67
N LEU A 462 -14.95 5.71 -23.46
CA LEU A 462 -14.32 4.92 -24.51
C LEU A 462 -15.33 4.22 -25.43
N ALA A 463 -16.55 3.95 -24.95
CA ALA A 463 -17.64 3.37 -25.72
C ALA A 463 -18.36 4.39 -26.63
N GLY A 464 -18.02 5.68 -26.52
CA GLY A 464 -18.62 6.77 -27.28
C GLY A 464 -19.90 7.34 -26.65
N LEU A 465 -20.29 6.96 -25.43
CA LEU A 465 -21.49 7.48 -24.80
C LEU A 465 -21.20 8.85 -24.15
N PRO A 466 -22.11 9.83 -24.33
CA PRO A 466 -21.95 11.13 -23.71
C PRO A 466 -22.40 11.11 -22.24
N GLY A 467 -21.59 11.66 -21.35
CA GLY A 467 -21.96 11.90 -19.96
C GLY A 467 -21.39 13.22 -19.41
N PRO A 468 -21.68 13.59 -18.15
CA PRO A 468 -22.65 12.94 -17.27
C PRO A 468 -24.09 13.18 -17.69
N GLY A 469 -24.96 12.18 -17.47
CA GLY A 469 -26.39 12.27 -17.80
C GLY A 469 -27.12 13.39 -17.05
N THR A 470 -26.64 13.72 -15.86
CA THR A 470 -27.07 14.86 -15.04
C THR A 470 -25.90 15.79 -14.72
N ALA A 471 -26.16 17.10 -14.61
CA ALA A 471 -25.13 18.05 -14.23
C ALA A 471 -24.70 17.81 -12.77
N ALA A 472 -23.40 17.85 -12.51
CA ALA A 472 -22.84 17.75 -11.16
C ALA A 472 -22.36 19.13 -10.70
N GLN A 473 -22.44 19.40 -9.40
CA GLN A 473 -21.95 20.66 -8.83
C GLN A 473 -21.36 20.47 -7.45
N ALA A 474 -20.38 21.29 -7.11
CA ALA A 474 -19.83 21.41 -5.76
C ALA A 474 -19.83 22.87 -5.34
N THR A 475 -19.92 23.09 -4.03
CA THR A 475 -19.87 24.42 -3.44
C THR A 475 -18.66 24.53 -2.53
N ALA A 476 -17.84 25.55 -2.77
CA ALA A 476 -16.86 26.06 -1.82
C ALA A 476 -17.37 27.37 -1.21
N THR A 477 -16.77 27.79 -0.09
CA THR A 477 -16.98 29.14 0.45
C THR A 477 -15.68 29.91 0.41
N PHE A 478 -15.70 31.12 -0.14
CA PHE A 478 -14.62 32.07 -0.02
C PHE A 478 -15.00 33.10 1.05
N ALA A 479 -14.17 33.20 2.08
CA ALA A 479 -14.20 34.28 3.03
C ALA A 479 -12.76 34.76 3.23
N VAL A 480 -12.57 36.07 3.37
CA VAL A 480 -11.27 36.63 3.76
C VAL A 480 -11.17 36.48 5.26
N ASP A 481 -10.26 35.63 5.72
CA ASP A 481 -10.01 35.40 7.13
C ASP A 481 -8.85 36.26 7.62
N HIS A 482 -9.16 37.19 8.53
CA HIS A 482 -8.19 38.06 9.20
C HIS A 482 -8.06 37.76 10.69
N THR A 483 -8.67 36.66 11.15
CA THR A 483 -8.76 36.33 12.56
C THR A 483 -7.60 35.42 12.92
N SER A 484 -6.77 35.84 13.88
CA SER A 484 -5.71 34.97 14.39
C SER A 484 -6.28 33.77 15.14
N PRO A 485 -5.76 32.54 14.95
CA PRO A 485 -6.22 31.38 15.69
C PRO A 485 -5.81 31.49 17.17
N SER A 486 -6.76 31.28 18.06
CA SER A 486 -6.58 31.14 19.51
C SER A 486 -6.39 29.68 19.90
N VAL A 487 -5.65 29.43 20.98
CA VAL A 487 -5.30 28.07 21.43
C VAL A 487 -5.40 27.93 22.94
N ALA A 488 -5.96 26.80 23.37
CA ALA A 488 -6.03 26.38 24.76
C ALA A 488 -5.22 25.09 24.97
N LEU A 489 -4.35 25.08 25.99
CA LEU A 489 -3.60 23.93 26.47
C LEU A 489 -4.24 23.40 27.75
N PHE A 490 -4.46 22.09 27.80
CA PHE A 490 -4.97 21.41 28.98
C PHE A 490 -4.23 20.07 29.19
N PRO A 491 -4.08 19.61 30.44
CA PRO A 491 -3.44 18.33 30.70
C PRO A 491 -4.34 17.20 30.20
N THR A 492 -3.77 16.21 29.52
CA THR A 492 -4.50 14.99 29.17
C THR A 492 -4.58 14.11 30.42
N ILE A 493 -5.78 13.67 30.80
CA ILE A 493 -5.99 12.85 32.01
C ILE A 493 -5.39 11.46 31.77
N ASN A 494 -4.16 11.24 32.22
CA ASN A 494 -3.55 9.91 32.30
C ASN A 494 -3.85 9.29 33.68
N LEU A 495 -4.70 8.26 33.71
CA LEU A 495 -5.02 7.49 34.93
C LEU A 495 -3.88 6.55 35.38
N ALA A 496 -2.75 6.56 34.67
CA ALA A 496 -1.54 5.82 35.02
C ALA A 496 -0.38 6.80 35.24
N ALA A 497 -0.10 7.13 36.50
CA ALA A 497 1.03 7.98 36.86
C ALA A 497 2.35 7.20 36.72
N SER A 498 3.05 7.39 35.61
CA SER A 498 4.50 7.20 35.58
C SER A 498 5.16 8.58 35.59
N PRO A 499 6.15 8.85 36.46
CA PRO A 499 6.77 10.18 36.53
C PRO A 499 7.58 10.53 35.27
N ALA A 500 7.74 9.62 34.30
CA ALA A 500 8.67 9.80 33.21
C ALA A 500 8.13 10.58 31.99
N TRP A 501 6.83 10.88 31.94
CA TRP A 501 6.22 11.54 30.79
C TRP A 501 4.90 12.25 31.13
N VAL A 502 4.56 13.28 30.37
CA VAL A 502 3.41 14.16 30.55
C VAL A 502 2.79 14.42 29.18
N ASP A 503 1.48 14.21 29.07
CA ASP A 503 0.72 14.53 27.86
C ASP A 503 -0.09 15.82 28.03
N VAL A 504 -0.07 16.63 26.97
CA VAL A 504 -0.77 17.90 26.89
C VAL A 504 -1.58 17.94 25.61
N THR A 505 -2.84 18.30 25.72
CA THR A 505 -3.69 18.54 24.54
C THR A 505 -3.73 20.03 24.23
N LEU A 506 -3.58 20.37 22.95
CA LEU A 506 -3.78 21.70 22.38
C LEU A 506 -5.05 21.66 21.55
N THR A 507 -5.95 22.61 21.79
CA THR A 507 -7.13 22.84 20.95
C THR A 507 -7.13 24.28 20.47
N PHE A 508 -7.08 24.44 19.16
CA PHE A 508 -7.28 25.70 18.46
C PHE A 508 -8.78 25.90 18.19
N ASN A 509 -9.24 27.14 18.07
CA ASN A 509 -10.63 27.41 17.64
C ASN A 509 -10.86 27.15 16.15
N GLU A 510 -9.80 26.86 15.40
CA GLU A 510 -9.80 26.64 13.96
C GLU A 510 -8.54 25.87 13.51
N PRO A 511 -8.53 25.28 12.29
CA PRO A 511 -7.40 24.53 11.78
C PRO A 511 -6.11 25.35 11.56
N ILE A 512 -4.96 24.77 11.89
CA ILE A 512 -3.64 25.39 11.71
C ILE A 512 -2.67 24.53 10.88
N ARG A 513 -1.55 25.11 10.43
CA ARG A 513 -0.45 24.41 9.75
C ARG A 513 0.83 24.43 10.59
N GLY A 514 1.58 23.33 10.53
CA GLY A 514 3.00 23.31 10.87
C GLY A 514 3.36 23.31 12.36
N LEU A 515 2.50 22.84 13.26
CA LEU A 515 2.87 22.68 14.67
C LEU A 515 3.96 21.61 14.83
N SER A 516 5.11 22.00 15.39
CA SER A 516 6.25 21.14 15.66
C SER A 516 6.71 21.24 17.13
N PRO A 517 7.57 20.32 17.61
CA PRO A 517 8.15 20.43 18.95
C PRO A 517 8.85 21.77 19.21
N GLN A 518 9.41 22.42 18.18
CA GLN A 518 10.18 23.67 18.30
C GLN A 518 9.29 24.90 18.53
N ASP A 519 7.98 24.76 18.35
CA ASP A 519 7.03 25.87 18.49
C ASP A 519 6.61 26.09 19.92
N LEU A 520 6.79 25.11 20.79
CA LEU A 520 6.36 25.12 22.17
C LEU A 520 7.53 25.41 23.11
N VAL A 521 7.26 26.18 24.17
CA VAL A 521 8.28 26.58 25.14
C VAL A 521 8.03 25.87 26.46
N LEU A 522 9.01 25.07 26.89
CA LEU A 522 9.05 24.45 28.21
C LEU A 522 9.75 25.37 29.23
N GLY A 523 9.27 25.33 30.48
CA GLY A 523 9.80 26.13 31.58
C GLY A 523 9.43 25.56 32.95
N GLY A 524 9.61 26.37 33.99
CA GLY A 524 9.32 25.99 35.38
C GLY A 524 10.50 25.34 36.10
N SER A 525 10.42 25.26 37.43
CA SER A 525 11.52 24.82 38.28
C SER A 525 11.96 23.38 38.06
N SER A 526 11.05 22.48 37.66
CA SER A 526 11.39 21.10 37.31
C SER A 526 12.23 21.06 36.04
N ASN A 527 11.85 21.86 35.02
CA ASN A 527 12.59 22.00 33.77
C ASN A 527 13.95 22.68 33.94
N THR A 528 14.06 23.69 34.80
CA THR A 528 15.35 24.34 35.07
C THR A 528 16.32 23.41 35.80
N ALA A 529 15.83 22.59 36.73
CA ALA A 529 16.67 21.65 37.47
C ALA A 529 17.07 20.43 36.62
N THR A 530 16.11 19.88 35.87
CA THR A 530 16.31 18.80 34.90
C THR A 530 15.49 19.11 33.64
N PRO A 531 16.12 19.51 32.52
CA PRO A 531 15.40 19.91 31.30
C PRO A 531 14.40 18.83 30.88
N TRP A 532 13.24 19.15 30.35
CA TRP A 532 12.32 18.18 29.76
C TRP A 532 12.46 18.25 28.24
N ALA A 533 12.01 17.22 27.53
CA ALA A 533 12.01 17.20 26.07
C ALA A 533 10.59 16.95 25.56
N ILE A 534 10.19 17.69 24.53
CA ILE A 534 8.99 17.35 23.75
C ILE A 534 9.41 16.25 22.78
N SER A 535 8.95 15.02 23.02
CA SER A 535 9.36 13.85 22.25
C SER A 535 8.42 13.54 21.10
N ALA A 536 7.16 14.00 21.17
CA ALA A 536 6.21 13.85 20.08
C ALA A 536 5.18 14.98 20.06
N VAL A 537 4.77 15.36 18.84
CA VAL A 537 3.57 16.15 18.56
C VAL A 537 2.78 15.36 17.54
N ALA A 538 1.54 15.02 17.87
CA ALA A 538 0.63 14.26 17.00
C ALA A 538 -0.72 14.97 16.91
N GLY A 539 -1.37 14.94 15.75
CA GLY A 539 -2.65 15.58 15.53
C GLY A 539 -2.73 16.33 14.21
N SER A 540 -3.91 16.85 13.89
CA SER A 540 -4.17 17.58 12.65
C SER A 540 -5.36 18.51 12.82
N GLY A 541 -5.51 19.46 11.89
CA GLY A 541 -6.59 20.44 11.93
C GLY A 541 -6.46 21.35 13.15
N ALA A 542 -7.45 21.30 14.05
CA ALA A 542 -7.52 22.18 15.22
C ALA A 542 -7.10 21.48 16.53
N HIS A 543 -6.76 20.19 16.52
CA HIS A 543 -6.53 19.40 17.74
C HIS A 543 -5.20 18.65 17.69
N TYR A 544 -4.38 18.81 18.72
CA TYR A 544 -3.06 18.21 18.83
C TYR A 544 -2.80 17.65 20.23
N ALA A 545 -2.05 16.56 20.29
CA ALA A 545 -1.49 15.97 21.48
C ALA A 545 0.04 16.13 21.47
N VAL A 546 0.60 16.49 22.63
CA VAL A 546 2.03 16.74 22.82
C VAL A 546 2.50 15.87 23.98
N THR A 547 3.50 15.04 23.72
CA THR A 547 4.12 14.20 24.73
C THR A 547 5.47 14.79 25.14
N ILE A 548 5.64 14.97 26.46
CA ILE A 548 6.82 15.55 27.08
C ILE A 548 7.46 14.50 27.97
N THR A 549 8.71 14.14 27.75
CA THR A 549 9.38 13.02 28.46
C THR A 549 10.60 13.47 29.25
N ARG A 550 10.83 12.82 30.39
CA ARG A 550 12.05 12.89 31.20
C ARG A 550 12.17 11.66 32.10
N THR A 551 13.23 10.87 31.92
CA THR A 551 13.48 9.62 32.66
C THR A 551 13.67 9.77 34.17
N SER A 552 14.11 10.94 34.66
CA SER A 552 14.27 11.25 36.10
C SER A 552 13.99 12.72 36.36
N PRO A 553 12.73 13.14 36.55
CA PRO A 553 12.42 14.55 36.70
C PRO A 553 12.66 15.04 38.13
N ALA A 554 13.16 16.27 38.26
CA ALA A 554 13.21 16.96 39.53
C ALA A 554 11.80 17.34 40.01
N THR A 555 11.55 17.18 41.31
CA THR A 555 10.35 17.71 41.96
C THR A 555 10.25 19.22 41.74
N GLY A 556 9.10 19.71 41.29
CA GLY A 556 8.92 21.12 40.97
C GLY A 556 7.77 21.35 40.01
N LYS A 557 7.70 22.55 39.42
CA LYS A 557 6.70 22.89 38.41
C LYS A 557 7.28 22.72 37.02
N LEU A 558 6.57 22.03 36.13
CA LEU A 558 6.79 22.05 34.69
C LEU A 558 5.75 22.97 34.06
N THR A 559 6.19 23.90 33.21
CA THR A 559 5.27 24.78 32.46
C THR A 559 5.46 24.63 30.97
N ILE A 560 4.37 24.75 30.20
CA ILE A 560 4.38 24.75 28.74
C ILE A 560 3.42 25.81 28.20
N TYR A 561 3.79 26.46 27.11
CA TYR A 561 2.92 27.36 26.34
C TYR A 561 3.37 27.46 24.88
N LEU A 562 2.45 27.91 24.01
CA LEU A 562 2.70 28.32 22.64
C LEU A 562 2.86 29.85 22.58
N PRO A 563 4.05 30.39 22.22
CA PRO A 563 4.22 31.81 21.93
C PRO A 563 3.35 32.28 20.75
N ALA A 564 3.05 33.57 20.68
CA ALA A 564 2.32 34.15 19.55
C ALA A 564 3.11 34.00 18.23
N GLY A 565 2.41 33.74 17.14
CA GLY A 565 2.93 33.70 15.77
C GLY A 565 3.83 32.52 15.43
N ARG A 566 3.86 31.48 16.27
CA ARG A 566 4.67 30.27 16.01
C ARG A 566 4.06 29.36 14.97
N VAL A 567 2.73 29.27 14.96
CA VAL A 567 1.95 28.59 13.93
C VAL A 567 0.98 29.57 13.28
N GLN A 568 0.50 29.22 12.09
CA GLN A 568 -0.46 30.00 11.33
C GLN A 568 -1.70 29.16 11.03
N ASP A 569 -2.85 29.81 10.92
CA ASP A 569 -4.04 29.16 10.36
C ASP A 569 -3.86 28.85 8.86
N LEU A 570 -4.90 28.31 8.23
CA LEU A 570 -4.89 28.03 6.80
C LEU A 570 -4.88 29.29 5.91
N ALA A 571 -5.22 30.47 6.46
CA ALA A 571 -5.24 31.77 5.80
C ALA A 571 -3.94 32.58 6.01
N GLY A 572 -2.99 32.07 6.79
CA GLY A 572 -1.71 32.70 7.07
C GLY A 572 -1.74 33.68 8.25
N ASN A 573 -2.83 33.76 9.02
CA ASN A 573 -2.84 34.61 10.21
C ASN A 573 -2.01 33.95 11.31
N PRO A 574 -1.10 34.71 11.95
CA PRO A 574 -0.28 34.19 13.04
C PRO A 574 -1.14 33.90 14.27
N SER A 575 -0.90 32.76 14.91
CA SER A 575 -1.56 32.36 16.16
C SER A 575 -1.40 33.34 17.30
N LEU A 576 -2.44 33.46 18.12
CA LEU A 576 -2.34 34.14 19.41
C LEU A 576 -1.53 33.30 20.40
N LYS A 577 -0.93 33.96 21.39
CA LYS A 577 -0.25 33.28 22.50
C LYS A 577 -1.26 32.44 23.28
N SER A 578 -0.90 31.20 23.63
CA SER A 578 -1.75 30.33 24.46
C SER A 578 -1.76 30.72 25.93
N ASN A 579 -2.64 30.08 26.72
CA ASN A 579 -2.45 29.99 28.16
C ASN A 579 -1.15 29.24 28.50
N THR A 580 -0.55 29.56 29.66
CA THR A 580 0.56 28.77 30.22
C THR A 580 -0.01 27.65 31.09
N LEU A 581 0.16 26.41 30.66
CA LEU A 581 -0.18 25.24 31.46
C LEU A 581 0.94 25.00 32.47
N SER A 582 0.57 24.72 33.73
CA SER A 582 1.50 24.50 34.84
C SER A 582 1.16 23.19 35.54
N ILE A 583 2.14 22.31 35.64
CA ILE A 583 1.98 20.91 36.08
C ILE A 583 2.95 20.69 37.24
N ALA A 584 2.43 20.18 38.36
CA ALA A 584 3.24 19.83 39.51
C ALA A 584 3.85 18.43 39.33
N ILE A 585 5.18 18.35 39.45
CA ILE A 585 5.95 17.12 39.37
C ILE A 585 6.42 16.75 40.77
N SER A 586 6.10 15.54 41.22
CA SER A 586 6.61 14.95 42.46
C SER A 586 7.56 13.80 42.13
N GLY A 587 8.86 13.97 42.42
CA GLY A 587 9.85 12.92 42.29
C GLY A 587 9.75 11.94 43.46
N GLY A 588 9.24 10.73 43.20
CA GLY A 588 9.27 9.62 44.15
C GLY A 588 8.37 8.46 43.74
N SER A 589 8.91 7.23 43.79
CA SER A 589 8.11 6.02 43.68
C SER A 589 7.14 5.90 44.87
N SER A 590 5.87 5.63 44.54
CA SER A 590 4.79 5.04 45.36
C SER A 590 3.75 5.99 45.99
N VAL A 591 2.50 5.61 45.72
CA VAL A 591 1.21 5.84 46.43
C VAL A 591 0.54 7.21 46.30
N LEU A 592 -0.54 7.22 45.50
CA LEU A 592 -1.57 8.26 45.46
C LEU A 592 -2.27 8.37 46.83
N THR A 593 -2.24 9.56 47.43
CA THR A 593 -3.36 10.05 48.22
C THR A 593 -4.04 11.17 47.46
N SER A 594 -5.25 10.87 46.96
CA SER A 594 -6.15 11.83 46.32
C SER A 594 -6.44 12.99 47.26
N SER A 595 -6.25 14.23 46.81
CA SER A 595 -7.02 15.40 47.26
C SER A 595 -6.74 16.61 46.35
N HIS A 596 -7.84 17.22 45.89
CA HIS A 596 -7.96 18.49 45.15
C HIS A 596 -8.02 18.42 43.62
N LEU A 597 -9.10 17.82 43.11
CA LEU A 597 -9.74 18.29 41.90
C LEU A 597 -10.69 19.44 42.30
N LEU A 598 -10.37 20.69 41.93
CA LEU A 598 -11.36 21.77 41.93
C LEU A 598 -11.59 22.19 40.49
N LEU A 599 -12.84 21.98 40.06
CA LEU A 599 -13.48 22.51 38.87
C LEU A 599 -13.12 23.97 38.62
N LEU A 600 -12.92 24.32 37.35
CA LEU A 600 -13.62 25.47 36.75
C LEU A 600 -13.81 25.22 35.25
N LEU A 601 -15.08 25.38 34.87
CA LEU A 601 -15.62 25.42 33.50
C LEU A 601 -14.96 26.50 32.65
#